data_AF-A0AAV2LS82-F1
#
_entry.id   AF-A0AAV2LS82-F1
#
_cell.length_a   1.000
_cell.length_b   1.000
_cell.length_c   1.000
_cell.angle_alpha   90.00
_cell.angle_beta   90.00
_cell.angle_gamma   90.00
#
_symmetry.space_group_name_H-M   'P 1'
#
loop_
_entity.id
_entity.type
_entity.pdbx_description
1 polymer ?
#
loop_
_entity_poly.entity_id
_entity_poly.type
_entity_poly.pdbx_seq_one_letter_code
_entity_poly.pdbx_strand_id
1 'polypeptide(L)'
;MANVTGNYTMVCGTYEQLEYWPNNFDDFAAAVILLYDVMIVNNWQAFMEAYSRYTTEWSKIYFVSWWLTSSVMWVNLFVALILENFIYKWDRSHSCSVTDVERIRYETSVQLMFKEQIQEPTEEELLCQLHQHPHLHLDW
;
A
#
# COMPACT_ATOMS: atom_id res chain seq x y z
N MET A 1 9.43 -21.07 -58.09
CA MET A 1 9.22 -20.73 -56.66
C MET A 1 10.51 -20.11 -56.17
N ALA A 2 10.57 -18.78 -56.09
CA ALA A 2 11.74 -18.09 -55.56
C ALA A 2 11.64 -18.08 -54.04
N ASN A 3 12.53 -18.80 -53.35
CA ASN A 3 12.74 -18.66 -51.92
C ASN A 3 13.42 -17.31 -51.68
N VAL A 4 12.62 -16.28 -51.42
CA VAL A 4 13.12 -15.00 -50.89
C VAL A 4 13.20 -15.15 -49.38
N THR A 5 14.29 -15.74 -48.88
CA THR A 5 14.70 -15.52 -47.48
C THR A 5 15.26 -14.10 -47.41
N GLY A 6 14.38 -13.13 -47.24
CA GLY A 6 14.76 -11.76 -46.92
C GLY A 6 15.50 -11.76 -45.58
N ASN A 7 16.70 -11.19 -45.56
CA ASN A 7 17.44 -10.97 -44.32
C ASN A 7 16.77 -9.79 -43.60
N TYR A 8 15.75 -10.08 -42.78
CA TYR A 8 15.05 -9.07 -42.00
C TYR A 8 15.96 -8.59 -40.85
N THR A 9 16.76 -7.57 -41.12
CA THR A 9 17.50 -6.87 -40.06
C THR A 9 16.54 -5.94 -39.34
N MET A 10 15.97 -6.41 -38.22
CA MET A 10 15.21 -5.54 -37.32
C MET A 10 16.18 -4.68 -36.50
N VAL A 11 15.82 -3.41 -36.32
CA VAL A 11 16.57 -2.51 -35.42
C VAL A 11 16.35 -2.99 -33.99
N CYS A 12 17.40 -3.00 -33.17
CA CYS A 12 17.26 -3.41 -31.78
C CYS A 12 16.33 -2.46 -31.01
N GLY A 13 15.39 -3.00 -30.22
CA GLY A 13 14.44 -2.27 -29.39
C GLY A 13 13.10 -1.96 -30.07
N THR A 14 12.82 -2.45 -31.27
CA THR A 14 11.53 -2.23 -31.93
C THR A 14 10.48 -3.26 -31.50
N TYR A 15 9.20 -2.89 -31.68
CA TYR A 15 8.04 -3.72 -31.36
C TYR A 15 8.08 -5.10 -32.03
N GLU A 16 8.58 -5.18 -33.27
CA GLU A 16 8.67 -6.43 -34.02
C GLU A 16 9.76 -7.36 -33.48
N GLN A 17 10.89 -6.79 -33.03
CA GLN A 17 12.01 -7.55 -32.48
C GLN A 17 11.69 -8.09 -31.07
N LEU A 18 10.90 -7.35 -30.31
CA LEU A 18 10.47 -7.73 -28.96
C LEU A 18 9.25 -8.66 -28.95
N GLU A 19 8.79 -9.08 -30.12
CA GLU A 19 7.66 -10.01 -30.30
C GLU A 19 6.36 -9.54 -29.64
N TYR A 20 6.11 -8.22 -29.60
CA TYR A 20 4.91 -7.65 -28.97
C TYR A 20 3.61 -7.84 -29.76
N TRP A 21 3.58 -8.68 -30.79
CA TRP A 21 2.42 -8.95 -31.64
C TRP A 21 1.06 -9.14 -30.93
N PRO A 22 0.98 -9.79 -29.74
CA PRO A 22 -0.29 -9.93 -29.03
C PRO A 22 -0.86 -8.63 -28.46
N ASN A 23 -0.03 -7.59 -28.30
CA ASN A 23 -0.43 -6.32 -27.70
C ASN A 23 -1.07 -5.41 -28.74
N ASN A 24 -2.30 -5.76 -29.12
CA ASN A 24 -3.09 -5.06 -30.12
C ASN A 24 -4.47 -4.60 -29.63
N PHE A 25 -5.20 -3.90 -30.51
CA PHE A 25 -6.56 -3.41 -30.27
C PHE A 25 -7.61 -4.22 -31.04
N ASP A 26 -7.30 -5.46 -31.46
CA ASP A 26 -8.20 -6.27 -32.29
C ASP A 26 -9.35 -6.88 -31.47
N ASP A 27 -9.11 -7.14 -30.18
CA ASP A 27 -10.12 -7.60 -29.23
C ASP A 27 -10.09 -6.78 -27.92
N PHE A 28 -11.20 -6.82 -27.18
CA PHE A 28 -11.34 -6.05 -25.95
C PHE A 28 -10.34 -6.46 -24.87
N ALA A 29 -10.00 -7.75 -24.75
CA ALA A 29 -9.08 -8.22 -23.72
C ALA A 29 -7.64 -7.82 -24.04
N ALA A 30 -7.21 -7.97 -25.30
CA ALA A 30 -5.91 -7.47 -25.77
C ALA A 30 -5.79 -5.95 -25.59
N ALA A 31 -6.86 -5.19 -25.90
CA ALA A 31 -6.88 -3.75 -25.70
C ALA A 31 -6.68 -3.36 -24.22
N VAL A 32 -7.30 -4.09 -23.28
CA VAL A 32 -7.10 -3.86 -21.84
C VAL A 32 -5.67 -4.15 -21.42
N ILE A 33 -5.08 -5.25 -21.90
CA ILE A 33 -3.68 -5.62 -21.59
C ILE A 33 -2.72 -4.58 -22.15
N LEU A 34 -2.90 -4.16 -23.40
CA LEU A 34 -2.09 -3.12 -24.03
C LEU A 34 -2.16 -1.80 -23.24
N LEU A 35 -3.37 -1.36 -22.87
CA LEU A 35 -3.55 -0.12 -22.11
C LEU A 35 -2.95 -0.20 -20.71
N TYR A 36 -2.98 -1.38 -20.10
CA TYR A 36 -2.31 -1.68 -18.83
C TYR A 36 -0.77 -1.61 -18.98
N ASP A 37 -0.20 -2.21 -20.02
CA ASP A 37 1.23 -2.17 -20.30
C ASP A 37 1.72 -0.72 -20.50
N VAL A 38 0.95 0.10 -21.23
CA VAL A 38 1.22 1.53 -21.39
C VAL A 38 1.10 2.27 -20.06
N MET A 39 0.12 1.91 -19.22
CA MET A 39 -0.09 2.53 -17.89
C MET A 39 1.12 2.33 -16.96
N ILE A 40 1.79 1.18 -17.01
CA ILE A 40 3.00 0.90 -16.22
C ILE A 40 4.19 1.75 -16.67
N VAL A 41 4.13 2.36 -17.87
CA VAL A 41 5.19 3.21 -18.45
C VAL A 41 6.48 2.42 -18.76
N ASN A 42 6.43 1.08 -18.77
CA ASN A 42 7.58 0.27 -19.15
C ASN A 42 7.59 0.06 -20.67
N ASN A 43 8.67 0.48 -21.34
CA ASN A 43 8.84 0.36 -22.79
C ASN A 43 7.68 0.94 -23.64
N TRP A 44 6.86 1.83 -23.06
CA TRP A 44 5.66 2.40 -23.69
C TRP A 44 5.96 3.18 -24.98
N GLN A 45 7.18 3.70 -25.10
CA GLN A 45 7.66 4.42 -26.28
C GLN A 45 7.72 3.51 -27.51
N ALA A 46 8.10 2.23 -27.34
CA ALA A 46 8.14 1.26 -28.44
C ALA A 46 6.73 0.98 -28.98
N PHE A 47 5.73 0.91 -28.10
CA PHE A 47 4.32 0.81 -28.50
C PHE A 47 3.87 2.05 -29.28
N MET A 48 4.05 3.25 -28.70
CA MET A 48 3.68 4.50 -29.36
C MET A 48 4.34 4.66 -30.74
N GLU A 49 5.63 4.33 -30.84
CA GLU A 49 6.37 4.42 -32.11
C GLU A 49 5.88 3.40 -33.13
N ALA A 50 5.63 2.15 -32.73
CA ALA A 50 5.05 1.14 -33.61
C ALA A 50 3.67 1.57 -34.13
N TYR A 51 2.77 2.00 -33.25
CA TYR A 51 1.44 2.45 -33.66
C TYR A 51 1.48 3.69 -34.55
N SER A 52 2.41 4.62 -34.32
CA SER A 52 2.63 5.76 -35.20
C SER A 52 3.04 5.35 -36.61
N ARG A 53 3.92 4.34 -36.72
CA ARG A 53 4.40 3.82 -38.00
C ARG A 53 3.31 3.05 -38.76
N TYR A 54 2.50 2.25 -38.07
CA TYR A 54 1.50 1.39 -38.69
C TYR A 54 0.13 2.06 -38.93
N THR A 55 -0.21 3.11 -38.18
CA THR A 55 -1.51 3.79 -38.30
C THR A 55 -1.37 5.22 -38.85
N THR A 56 -1.11 6.19 -37.97
CA THR A 56 -0.88 7.60 -38.28
C THR A 56 -0.07 8.26 -37.18
N GLU A 57 0.62 9.35 -37.49
CA GLU A 57 1.33 10.18 -36.50
C GLU A 57 0.42 10.75 -35.40
N TRP A 58 -0.89 10.88 -35.67
CA TRP A 58 -1.89 11.31 -34.69
C TRP A 58 -2.11 10.31 -33.54
N SER A 59 -1.76 9.04 -33.74
CA SER A 59 -1.82 8.01 -32.69
C SER A 59 -0.93 8.36 -31.49
N LYS A 60 0.17 9.13 -31.69
CA LYS A 60 1.00 9.63 -30.59
C LYS A 60 0.20 10.43 -29.58
N ILE A 61 -0.76 11.25 -30.05
CA ILE A 61 -1.60 12.05 -29.17
C ILE A 61 -2.48 11.16 -28.30
N TYR A 62 -3.03 10.07 -28.86
CA TYR A 62 -3.80 9.09 -28.11
C TYR A 62 -2.96 8.48 -26.97
N PHE A 63 -1.78 7.93 -27.27
CA PHE A 63 -0.92 7.32 -26.26
C PHE A 63 -0.44 8.31 -25.18
N VAL A 64 -0.08 9.53 -25.57
CA VAL A 64 0.32 10.58 -24.61
C VAL A 64 -0.85 11.00 -23.73
N SER A 65 -2.05 11.16 -24.29
CA SER A 65 -3.25 11.52 -23.53
C SER A 65 -3.67 10.43 -22.54
N TRP A 66 -3.57 9.17 -22.94
CA TRP A 66 -3.80 8.01 -22.08
C TRP A 66 -2.79 7.99 -20.94
N TRP A 67 -1.49 8.11 -21.23
CA TRP A 67 -0.43 8.14 -20.23
C TRP A 67 -0.63 9.24 -19.17
N LEU A 68 -1.01 10.45 -19.60
CA LEU A 68 -1.33 11.54 -18.66
C LEU A 68 -2.52 11.17 -17.77
N THR A 69 -3.58 10.61 -18.34
CA THR A 69 -4.80 10.30 -17.61
C THR A 69 -4.60 9.11 -16.66
N SER A 70 -3.97 8.03 -17.11
CA SER A 70 -3.78 6.81 -16.32
C SER A 70 -2.60 6.92 -15.36
N SER A 71 -1.40 7.15 -15.89
CA SER A 71 -0.16 7.04 -15.11
C SER A 71 0.07 8.29 -14.26
N VAL A 72 -0.19 9.48 -14.79
CA VAL A 72 0.06 10.73 -14.06
C VAL A 72 -1.10 11.11 -13.15
N MET A 73 -2.35 10.98 -13.58
CA MET A 73 -3.49 11.35 -12.73
C MET A 73 -3.95 10.17 -11.87
N TRP A 74 -4.30 9.04 -12.49
CA TRP A 74 -4.97 7.93 -11.80
C TRP A 74 -4.07 7.22 -10.77
N VAL A 75 -2.85 6.83 -11.15
CA VAL A 75 -1.91 6.15 -10.24
C VAL A 75 -1.52 7.06 -9.07
N ASN A 76 -1.24 8.33 -9.33
CA ASN A 76 -0.89 9.28 -8.26
C ASN A 76 -2.06 9.54 -7.31
N LEU A 77 -3.29 9.61 -7.83
CA LEU A 77 -4.49 9.69 -6.98
C LEU A 77 -4.63 8.43 -6.11
N PHE A 78 -4.42 7.24 -6.69
CA PHE A 78 -4.49 5.99 -5.96
C PHE A 78 -3.40 5.89 -4.86
N VAL A 79 -2.17 6.29 -5.16
CA VAL A 79 -1.07 6.36 -4.18
C VAL A 79 -1.40 7.36 -3.07
N ALA A 80 -1.93 8.54 -3.42
CA ALA A 80 -2.34 9.54 -2.44
C ALA A 80 -3.41 8.99 -1.49
N LEU A 81 -4.41 8.28 -2.01
CA LEU A 81 -5.44 7.63 -1.19
C LEU A 81 -4.85 6.56 -0.26
N ILE A 82 -3.92 5.73 -0.75
CA ILE A 82 -3.25 4.73 0.11
C ILE A 82 -2.46 5.42 1.22
N LEU A 83 -1.69 6.46 0.87
CA LEU A 83 -0.91 7.22 1.84
C LEU A 83 -1.81 7.88 2.88
N GLU A 84 -2.91 8.50 2.47
CA GLU A 84 -3.87 9.11 3.38
C GLU A 84 -4.47 8.08 4.35
N ASN A 85 -4.87 6.90 3.85
CA ASN A 85 -5.37 5.81 4.69
C ASN A 85 -4.29 5.31 5.66
N PHE A 86 -3.03 5.20 5.22
CA PHE A 86 -1.94 4.76 6.07
C PHE A 86 -1.61 5.80 7.15
N ILE A 87 -1.52 7.08 6.78
CA ILE A 87 -1.28 8.20 7.71
C ILE A 87 -2.38 8.26 8.75
N TYR A 88 -3.65 8.21 8.33
CA TYR A 88 -4.80 8.22 9.23
C TYR A 88 -4.75 7.09 10.27
N LYS A 89 -4.38 5.87 9.85
CA LYS A 89 -4.22 4.73 10.76
C LYS A 89 -2.98 4.84 11.64
N TRP A 90 -1.85 5.28 11.08
CA TRP A 90 -0.59 5.45 11.80
C TRP A 90 -0.72 6.49 12.90
N ASP A 91 -1.33 7.63 12.58
CA ASP A 91 -1.60 8.72 13.52
C ASP A 91 -2.52 8.27 14.64
N ARG A 92 -3.62 7.56 14.32
CA ARG A 92 -4.50 6.99 15.34
C ARG A 92 -3.79 5.97 16.25
N SER A 93 -2.91 5.13 15.69
CA SER A 93 -2.15 4.15 16.48
C SER A 93 -1.13 4.83 17.40
N HIS A 94 -0.45 5.87 16.94
CA HIS A 94 0.53 6.62 17.73
C HIS A 94 -0.14 7.50 18.78
N SER A 95 -1.24 8.16 18.42
CA SER A 95 -2.00 8.98 19.36
C SER A 95 -2.60 8.11 20.47
N CYS A 96 -3.09 6.90 20.19
CA CYS A 96 -3.53 5.96 21.23
C CYS A 96 -2.38 5.55 22.15
N SER A 97 -1.21 5.18 21.60
CA SER A 97 -0.07 4.78 22.44
C SER A 97 0.45 5.94 23.30
N VAL A 98 0.50 7.17 22.78
CA VAL A 98 0.93 8.33 23.57
C VAL A 98 -0.06 8.61 24.70
N THR A 99 -1.37 8.60 24.41
CA THR A 99 -2.40 8.85 25.42
C THR A 99 -2.44 7.75 26.50
N ASP A 100 -2.28 6.48 26.11
CA ASP A 100 -2.20 5.35 27.03
C ASP A 100 -0.93 5.42 27.90
N VAL A 101 0.22 5.77 27.33
CA VAL A 101 1.48 5.93 28.06
C VAL A 101 1.44 7.12 29.01
N GLU A 102 0.81 8.24 28.63
CA GLU A 102 0.57 9.36 29.54
C GLU A 102 -0.36 8.96 30.67
N ARG A 103 -1.48 8.30 30.37
CA ARG A 103 -2.44 7.85 31.38
C ARG A 103 -1.82 6.88 32.39
N ILE A 104 -1.04 5.90 31.94
CA ILE A 104 -0.31 4.97 32.82
C ILE A 104 0.66 5.73 33.72
N ARG A 105 1.33 6.76 33.18
CA ARG A 105 2.26 7.61 33.94
C ARG A 105 1.56 8.48 34.97
N TYR A 106 0.39 9.04 34.64
CA TYR A 106 -0.45 9.76 35.59
C TYR A 106 -0.95 8.83 36.70
N GLU A 107 -1.50 7.65 36.37
CA GLU A 107 -1.93 6.67 37.38
C GLU A 107 -0.76 6.24 38.30
N THR A 108 0.42 5.97 37.73
CA THR A 108 1.62 5.60 38.49
C THR A 108 2.10 6.73 39.40
N SER A 109 2.11 7.97 38.92
CA SER A 109 2.52 9.14 39.71
C SER A 109 1.53 9.47 40.82
N VAL A 110 0.22 9.31 40.58
CA VAL A 110 -0.81 9.43 41.62
C VAL A 110 -0.64 8.36 42.69
N GLN A 111 -0.47 7.09 42.29
CA GLN A 111 -0.16 5.99 43.21
C GLN A 111 1.07 6.30 44.07
N LEU A 112 2.15 6.80 43.47
CA LEU A 112 3.36 7.18 44.20
C LEU A 112 3.14 8.36 45.15
N MET A 113 2.35 9.38 44.77
CA MET A 113 2.01 10.50 45.65
C MET A 113 1.29 10.06 46.93
N PHE A 114 0.43 9.04 46.84
CA PHE A 114 -0.30 8.52 48.00
C PHE A 114 0.45 7.41 48.74
N LYS A 115 1.51 6.84 48.16
CA LYS A 115 2.29 5.76 48.77
C LYS A 115 2.89 6.14 50.12
N GLU A 116 3.33 7.39 50.32
CA GLU A 116 3.84 7.83 51.64
C GLU A 116 2.72 8.02 52.68
N GLN A 117 1.48 8.25 52.23
CA GLN A 117 0.33 8.42 53.13
C GLN A 117 -0.40 7.10 53.44
N ILE A 118 -0.11 6.04 52.68
CA ILE A 118 -0.72 4.73 52.84
C ILE A 118 0.30 3.80 53.49
N GLN A 119 0.10 3.49 54.77
CA GLN A 119 0.81 2.42 55.45
C GLN A 119 0.38 1.09 54.81
N GLU A 120 1.30 0.33 54.21
CA GLU A 120 1.00 -1.02 53.74
C GLU A 120 0.58 -1.89 54.93
N PRO A 121 -0.63 -2.48 54.93
CA PRO A 121 -1.11 -3.29 56.05
C PRO A 121 -0.25 -4.54 56.20
N THR A 122 -0.01 -4.93 57.44
CA THR A 122 0.80 -6.11 57.77
C THR A 122 0.08 -7.38 57.31
N GLU A 123 0.81 -8.42 56.86
CA GLU A 123 0.20 -9.70 56.44
C GLU A 123 -0.77 -10.27 57.47
N GLU A 124 -0.47 -10.11 58.76
CA GLU A 124 -1.31 -10.57 59.87
C GLU A 124 -2.68 -9.87 59.92
N GLU A 125 -2.74 -8.57 59.62
CA GLU A 125 -3.98 -7.80 59.56
C GLU A 125 -4.82 -8.17 58.35
N LEU A 126 -4.17 -8.39 57.19
CA LEU A 126 -4.83 -8.87 55.98
C LEU A 126 -5.43 -10.25 56.21
N LEU A 127 -4.70 -11.17 56.84
CA LEU A 127 -5.20 -12.52 57.17
C LEU A 127 -6.36 -12.47 58.16
N CYS A 128 -6.30 -11.60 59.17
CA CYS A 128 -7.42 -11.39 60.10
C CYS A 128 -8.67 -10.85 59.39
N GLN A 129 -8.52 -9.87 58.49
CA GLN A 129 -9.62 -9.31 57.70
C GLN A 129 -10.19 -10.32 56.70
N LEU A 130 -9.33 -11.09 56.00
CA LEU A 130 -9.75 -12.15 55.09
C LEU A 130 -10.54 -13.25 55.83
N HIS A 131 -10.13 -13.62 57.04
CA HIS A 131 -10.83 -14.61 57.86
C HIS A 131 -12.17 -14.10 58.42
N GLN A 132 -12.37 -12.78 58.49
CA GLN A 132 -13.66 -12.17 58.87
C GLN A 132 -14.67 -12.11 57.73
N HIS A 133 -14.26 -12.36 56.47
CA HIS A 133 -15.18 -12.30 55.34
C HIS A 133 -16.05 -13.57 55.24
N PRO A 134 -17.39 -13.45 55.34
CA PRO A 134 -18.32 -14.59 55.44
C PRO A 134 -18.42 -15.47 54.17
N HIS A 135 -17.69 -15.12 53.10
CA HIS A 135 -17.71 -15.82 51.82
C HIS A 135 -16.33 -16.35 51.40
N LEU A 136 -15.30 -16.16 52.22
CA LEU A 136 -13.93 -16.52 51.88
C LEU A 136 -13.51 -17.78 52.66
N HIS A 137 -13.66 -18.95 52.03
CA HIS A 137 -13.10 -20.20 52.52
C HIS A 137 -11.67 -20.35 52.02
N LEU A 138 -10.69 -20.02 52.86
CA LEU A 138 -9.29 -20.36 52.63
C LEU A 138 -9.04 -21.73 53.25
N ASP A 139 -9.17 -22.78 52.44
CA ASP A 139 -8.69 -24.10 52.82
C ASP A 139 -7.15 -24.09 52.77
N TRP A 140 -6.55 -24.54 53.88
CA TRP A 140 -5.10 -24.62 54.11
C TRP A 140 -4.42 -25.70 53.26
#